data_AF-A0A961HVY3-F1
#
_entry.id   AF-A0A961HVY3-F1
#
_cell.length_a   1.000
_cell.length_b   1.000
_cell.length_c   1.000
_cell.angle_alpha   90.00
_cell.angle_beta   90.00
_cell.angle_gamma   90.00
#
_symmetry.space_group_name_H-M   'P 1'
#
loop_
_entity.id
_entity.type
_entity.pdbx_description
1 polymer ?
#
loop_
_entity_poly.entity_id
_entity_poly.type
_entity_poly.pdbx_seq_one_letter_code
_entity_poly.pdbx_strand_id
1 'polypeptide(L)'
;MLVRNIFRTGLRTLHSTSRSKTILLLIVAIAMSASPLMAKRYGVIIGSNYKGNSSGIPPLDLCERDAQHMEQQLRAAGRFDDVKVLLGQQVTHDNVKNAILSLKGRVTQNDTVALYFSGHGTYSRDSSAPNGVQNLIVMFDRPHISDKEMNEWLSQINTRKLVWIFDCCYAGGIAGKGGRARGAGDIPIDEDQPGKVLENANDRTYFGDKAIVASSDANETSIEIGGSINHGLFTYYFAQGLTKGDLNSDGTITVYEAFHWS
;
A
#
# COMPACT_ATOMS: atom_id res chain seq x y z
N MET A 1 44.81 27.78 92.66
CA MET A 1 43.66 28.70 92.49
C MET A 1 44.21 29.97 91.86
N LEU A 2 43.88 30.45 90.67
CA LEU A 2 42.95 30.08 89.61
C LEU A 2 43.45 30.82 88.34
N VAL A 3 43.28 30.22 87.17
CA VAL A 3 43.59 30.78 85.83
C VAL A 3 42.45 31.71 85.36
N ARG A 4 42.77 32.72 84.52
CA ARG A 4 41.80 33.55 83.78
C ARG A 4 42.26 33.78 82.33
N ASN A 5 41.51 33.20 81.39
CA ASN A 5 40.90 33.75 80.16
C ASN A 5 41.62 34.73 79.17
N ILE A 6 41.54 34.31 77.88
CA ILE A 6 40.94 35.00 76.70
C ILE A 6 41.79 35.92 75.77
N PHE A 7 41.96 35.40 74.53
CA PHE A 7 41.82 35.92 73.15
C PHE A 7 42.50 37.19 72.56
N ARG A 8 42.82 36.99 71.24
CA ARG A 8 42.89 37.92 70.08
C ARG A 8 44.15 38.82 69.99
N THR A 9 44.76 39.12 68.84
CA THR A 9 44.25 39.38 67.47
C THR A 9 45.44 39.35 66.46
N GLY A 10 45.18 39.17 65.15
CA GLY A 10 46.19 38.84 64.13
C GLY A 10 46.88 39.97 63.38
N LEU A 11 47.66 39.64 62.32
CA LEU A 11 48.05 40.54 61.22
C LEU A 11 48.74 39.81 60.03
N ARG A 12 48.30 40.15 58.80
CA ARG A 12 49.05 40.44 57.56
C ARG A 12 49.78 39.36 56.70
N THR A 13 49.17 39.15 55.52
CA THR A 13 49.65 39.29 54.11
C THR A 13 50.78 38.44 53.49
N LEU A 14 50.34 37.71 52.45
CA LEU A 14 50.88 37.51 51.09
C LEU A 14 52.10 36.61 50.89
N HIS A 15 51.92 35.52 50.11
CA HIS A 15 52.67 35.25 48.86
C HIS A 15 51.95 34.18 47.99
N SER A 16 51.71 34.56 46.73
CA SER A 16 51.91 33.79 45.48
C SER A 16 51.28 32.39 45.30
N THR A 17 50.29 32.27 44.40
CA THR A 17 50.41 31.63 43.05
C THR A 17 49.05 31.15 42.50
N SER A 18 48.84 31.47 41.23
CA SER A 18 47.84 31.00 40.26
C SER A 18 46.99 29.77 40.64
N ARG A 19 45.66 29.94 40.70
CA ARG A 19 44.68 28.87 40.41
C ARG A 19 43.59 29.39 39.48
N SER A 20 43.90 29.37 38.19
CA SER A 20 42.91 29.48 37.13
C SER A 20 42.22 28.13 36.93
N LYS A 21 40.89 28.14 37.06
CA LYS A 21 39.88 27.42 36.24
C LYS A 21 40.16 25.95 35.90
N THR A 22 39.39 25.03 36.50
CA THR A 22 38.82 23.89 35.75
C THR A 22 37.53 23.40 36.42
N ILE A 23 36.40 24.02 36.08
CA ILE A 23 35.10 23.34 36.18
C ILE A 23 35.11 22.36 35.01
N LEU A 24 35.24 21.07 35.31
CA LEU A 24 35.13 20.00 34.33
C LEU A 24 33.64 19.85 33.98
N LEU A 25 33.16 20.64 33.02
CA LEU A 25 31.89 20.38 32.36
C LEU A 25 32.09 19.13 31.49
N LEU A 26 31.67 17.98 32.00
CA LEU A 26 31.58 16.76 31.22
C LEU A 26 30.38 16.88 30.27
N ILE A 27 30.54 17.61 29.18
CA ILE A 27 29.61 17.54 28.05
C ILE A 27 29.88 16.21 27.37
N VAL A 28 29.21 15.15 27.83
CA VAL A 28 29.05 13.94 27.03
C VAL A 28 28.08 14.32 25.92
N ALA A 29 28.63 14.81 24.81
CA ALA A 29 27.90 14.90 23.56
C ALA A 29 27.62 13.46 23.11
N ILE A 30 26.48 12.91 23.53
CA ILE A 30 25.91 11.73 22.90
C ILE A 30 25.51 12.21 21.51
N ALA A 31 26.43 12.12 20.55
CA ALA A 31 26.10 12.09 19.15
C ALA A 31 25.34 10.77 18.92
N MET A 32 24.05 10.76 19.28
CA MET A 32 23.12 9.78 18.74
C MET A 32 23.22 10.00 17.23
N SER A 33 23.96 9.11 16.59
CA SER A 33 23.94 8.97 15.14
C SER A 33 22.54 8.47 14.83
N ALA A 34 21.58 9.40 14.77
CA ALA A 34 20.30 9.14 14.15
C ALA A 34 20.66 8.84 12.70
N SER A 35 20.87 7.56 12.42
CA SER A 35 20.92 7.07 11.05
C SER A 35 19.67 7.66 10.41
N PRO A 36 19.79 8.37 9.27
CA PRO A 36 18.61 8.89 8.61
C PRO A 36 17.66 7.71 8.47
N LEU A 37 16.44 7.85 9.01
CA LEU A 37 15.42 6.81 8.91
C LEU A 37 15.15 6.69 7.41
N MET A 38 15.82 5.72 6.76
CA MET A 38 15.67 5.49 5.33
C MET A 38 14.20 5.18 5.09
N ALA A 39 13.59 5.95 4.20
CA ALA A 39 12.20 5.74 3.80
C ALA A 39 12.04 4.30 3.34
N LYS A 40 11.19 3.55 4.02
CA LYS A 40 10.91 2.15 3.73
C LYS A 40 9.84 2.03 2.67
N ARG A 41 9.82 0.88 2.02
CA ARG A 41 8.85 0.53 0.98
C ARG A 41 8.12 -0.73 1.38
N TYR A 42 6.80 -0.62 1.55
CA TYR A 42 5.92 -1.70 2.03
C TYR A 42 4.96 -2.15 0.92
N GLY A 43 4.81 -3.46 0.75
CA GLY A 43 3.93 -4.07 -0.23
C GLY A 43 2.88 -4.97 0.39
N VAL A 44 1.64 -4.91 -0.09
CA VAL A 44 0.64 -5.97 0.12
C VAL A 44 0.11 -6.41 -1.24
N ILE A 45 0.29 -7.68 -1.56
CA ILE A 45 0.01 -8.22 -2.89
C ILE A 45 -0.97 -9.37 -2.74
N ILE A 46 -2.04 -9.32 -3.51
CA ILE A 46 -3.21 -10.19 -3.36
C ILE A 46 -3.54 -10.77 -4.73
N GLY A 47 -3.66 -12.10 -4.83
CA GLY A 47 -4.02 -12.78 -6.08
C GLY A 47 -4.82 -14.05 -5.82
N SER A 48 -5.99 -14.20 -6.45
CA SER A 48 -6.81 -15.41 -6.28
C SER A 48 -7.34 -15.91 -7.61
N ASN A 49 -7.13 -17.20 -7.87
CA ASN A 49 -7.75 -17.92 -8.98
C ASN A 49 -9.11 -18.53 -8.62
N TYR A 50 -9.53 -18.45 -7.35
CA TYR A 50 -10.80 -18.98 -6.84
C TYR A 50 -11.00 -20.49 -7.05
N LYS A 51 -9.95 -21.26 -7.36
CA LYS A 51 -10.07 -22.71 -7.60
C LYS A 51 -10.40 -23.43 -6.29
N GLY A 52 -11.55 -24.12 -6.29
CA GLY A 52 -12.02 -24.89 -5.13
C GLY A 52 -12.71 -24.05 -4.04
N ASN A 53 -13.14 -22.83 -4.35
CA ASN A 53 -13.96 -22.05 -3.42
C ASN A 53 -15.34 -22.68 -3.17
N SER A 54 -15.91 -22.39 -2.01
CA SER A 54 -17.25 -22.85 -1.61
C SER A 54 -18.37 -21.85 -1.97
N SER A 55 -17.98 -20.65 -2.40
CA SER A 55 -18.85 -19.49 -2.62
C SER A 55 -19.43 -19.38 -4.04
N GLY A 56 -19.16 -20.37 -4.91
CA GLY A 56 -19.63 -20.38 -6.29
C GLY A 56 -18.96 -19.34 -7.21
N ILE A 57 -17.82 -18.79 -6.80
CA ILE A 57 -17.09 -17.79 -7.58
C ILE A 57 -16.44 -18.48 -8.80
N PRO A 58 -16.61 -17.95 -10.03
CA PRO A 58 -15.97 -18.51 -11.21
C PRO A 58 -14.43 -18.57 -11.06
N PRO A 59 -13.78 -19.68 -11.47
CA PRO A 59 -12.33 -19.77 -11.39
C PRO A 59 -11.65 -18.97 -12.52
N LEU A 60 -10.54 -18.34 -12.17
CA LEU A 60 -9.55 -17.71 -13.06
C LEU A 60 -8.29 -18.57 -13.12
N ASP A 61 -7.33 -18.22 -13.98
CA ASP A 61 -6.14 -19.03 -14.19
C ASP A 61 -4.82 -18.33 -13.85
N LEU A 62 -4.75 -16.99 -13.93
CA LEU A 62 -3.48 -16.25 -13.94
C LEU A 62 -3.31 -15.28 -12.77
N CYS A 63 -4.35 -14.96 -12.01
CA CYS A 63 -4.30 -13.96 -10.92
C CYS A 63 -3.24 -14.25 -9.84
N GLU A 64 -3.05 -15.52 -9.45
CA GLU A 64 -1.98 -15.87 -8.50
C GLU A 64 -0.59 -15.68 -9.09
N ARG A 65 -0.43 -15.94 -10.39
CA ARG A 65 0.83 -15.74 -11.11
C ARG A 65 1.13 -14.25 -11.31
N ASP A 66 0.10 -13.47 -11.57
CA ASP A 66 0.17 -12.01 -11.69
C ASP A 66 0.63 -11.37 -10.38
N ALA A 67 0.05 -11.78 -9.24
CA ALA A 67 0.51 -11.37 -7.92
C ALA A 67 1.99 -11.72 -7.68
N GLN A 68 2.41 -12.94 -8.02
CA GLN A 68 3.82 -13.33 -7.89
C GLN A 68 4.75 -12.50 -8.80
N HIS A 69 4.33 -12.20 -10.02
CA HIS A 69 5.10 -11.38 -10.94
C HIS A 69 5.23 -9.94 -10.42
N MET A 70 4.15 -9.37 -9.90
CA MET A 70 4.17 -8.04 -9.30
C MET A 70 5.08 -8.00 -8.06
N GLU A 71 5.07 -9.05 -7.23
CA GLU A 71 6.00 -9.16 -6.10
C GLU A 71 7.46 -9.08 -6.58
N GLN A 72 7.81 -9.86 -7.58
CA GLN A 72 9.16 -9.89 -8.14
C GLN A 72 9.58 -8.51 -8.64
N GLN A 73 8.72 -7.80 -9.38
CA GLN A 73 9.04 -6.47 -9.89
C GLN A 73 9.13 -5.41 -8.79
N LEU A 74 8.20 -5.42 -7.82
CA LEU A 74 8.26 -4.49 -6.70
C LEU A 74 9.54 -4.68 -5.88
N ARG A 75 9.98 -5.92 -5.67
CA ARG A 75 11.25 -6.18 -4.97
C ARG A 75 12.46 -5.79 -5.82
N ALA A 76 12.53 -6.26 -7.07
CA ALA A 76 13.71 -6.11 -7.92
C ALA A 76 13.90 -4.66 -8.41
N ALA A 77 12.85 -4.06 -8.95
CA ALA A 77 12.88 -2.73 -9.55
C ALA A 77 12.43 -1.65 -8.57
N GLY A 78 11.32 -1.91 -7.87
CA GLY A 78 10.74 -0.97 -6.91
C GLY A 78 11.50 -0.88 -5.59
N ARG A 79 12.46 -1.79 -5.33
CA ARG A 79 13.24 -1.90 -4.08
C ARG A 79 12.35 -1.98 -2.83
N PHE A 80 11.26 -2.75 -2.91
CA PHE A 80 10.37 -2.99 -1.77
C PHE A 80 10.99 -4.00 -0.80
N ASP A 81 11.24 -3.53 0.43
CA ASP A 81 11.93 -4.31 1.45
C ASP A 81 10.99 -5.27 2.19
N ASP A 82 9.75 -4.85 2.41
CA ASP A 82 8.75 -5.59 3.18
C ASP A 82 7.49 -5.80 2.34
N VAL A 83 7.30 -7.02 1.84
CA VAL A 83 6.14 -7.36 0.99
C VAL A 83 5.44 -8.57 1.58
N LYS A 84 4.15 -8.40 1.87
CA LYS A 84 3.24 -9.46 2.27
C LYS A 84 2.44 -9.92 1.05
N VAL A 85 2.45 -11.22 0.78
CA VAL A 85 1.69 -11.82 -0.33
C VAL A 85 0.60 -12.74 0.23
N LEU A 86 -0.61 -12.64 -0.33
CA LEU A 86 -1.76 -13.50 -0.06
C LEU A 86 -2.22 -14.12 -1.38
N LEU A 87 -2.20 -15.45 -1.47
CA LEU A 87 -2.57 -16.20 -2.68
C LEU A 87 -3.70 -17.19 -2.44
N GLY A 88 -4.58 -17.35 -3.45
CA GLY A 88 -5.64 -18.35 -3.46
C GLY A 88 -6.48 -18.34 -2.19
N GLN A 89 -6.53 -19.47 -1.47
CA GLN A 89 -7.29 -19.64 -0.22
C GLN A 89 -6.92 -18.65 0.89
N GLN A 90 -5.74 -18.02 0.84
CA GLN A 90 -5.34 -17.01 1.81
C GLN A 90 -6.02 -15.66 1.58
N VAL A 91 -6.62 -15.43 0.41
CA VAL A 91 -7.32 -14.19 0.05
C VAL A 91 -8.69 -14.16 0.72
N THR A 92 -8.70 -14.10 2.05
CA THR A 92 -9.92 -13.96 2.87
C THR A 92 -10.07 -12.52 3.35
N HIS A 93 -11.30 -12.15 3.69
CA HIS A 93 -11.59 -10.82 4.26
C HIS A 93 -10.65 -10.46 5.42
N ASP A 94 -10.57 -11.34 6.43
CA ASP A 94 -9.74 -11.12 7.60
C ASP A 94 -8.24 -11.05 7.28
N ASN A 95 -7.74 -11.92 6.39
CA ASN A 95 -6.32 -11.90 6.04
C ASN A 95 -5.93 -10.63 5.30
N VAL A 96 -6.76 -10.17 4.36
CA VAL A 96 -6.52 -8.92 3.61
C VAL A 96 -6.60 -7.72 4.56
N LYS A 97 -7.65 -7.65 5.38
CA LYS A 97 -7.80 -6.62 6.43
C LYS A 97 -6.58 -6.58 7.34
N ASN A 98 -6.16 -7.73 7.87
CA ASN A 98 -5.02 -7.82 8.77
C ASN A 98 -3.72 -7.45 8.08
N ALA A 99 -3.53 -7.83 6.81
CA ALA A 99 -2.34 -7.45 6.05
C ALA A 99 -2.25 -5.93 5.87
N ILE A 100 -3.35 -5.28 5.47
CA ILE A 100 -3.41 -3.81 5.32
C ILE A 100 -3.23 -3.12 6.67
N LEU A 101 -3.98 -3.53 7.70
CA LEU A 101 -3.89 -2.91 9.03
C LEU A 101 -2.58 -3.21 9.75
N SER A 102 -1.83 -4.24 9.35
CA SER A 102 -0.48 -4.46 9.88
C SER A 102 0.47 -3.29 9.58
N LEU A 103 0.21 -2.51 8.52
CA LEU A 103 0.98 -1.32 8.18
C LEU A 103 0.74 -0.15 9.15
N LYS A 104 -0.39 -0.16 9.87
CA LYS A 104 -0.74 0.86 10.85
C LYS A 104 0.33 0.92 11.95
N GLY A 105 0.84 2.13 12.20
CA GLY A 105 1.89 2.36 13.20
C GLY A 105 3.31 1.94 12.78
N ARG A 106 3.47 1.22 11.66
CA ARG A 106 4.77 0.88 11.06
C ARG A 106 5.16 1.83 9.94
N VAL A 107 4.18 2.26 9.16
CA VAL A 107 4.33 3.23 8.06
C VAL A 107 4.34 4.66 8.60
N THR A 108 5.33 5.42 8.18
CA THR A 108 5.49 6.86 8.44
C THR A 108 5.25 7.69 7.18
N GLN A 109 5.17 9.01 7.31
CA GLN A 109 4.84 9.92 6.20
C GLN A 109 5.87 9.92 5.07
N ASN A 110 7.09 9.43 5.34
CA ASN A 110 8.16 9.38 4.36
C ASN A 110 8.16 8.08 3.55
N ASP A 111 7.52 7.03 4.06
CA ASP A 111 7.52 5.68 3.50
C ASP A 111 6.58 5.57 2.29
N THR A 112 6.86 4.63 1.40
CA THR A 112 6.02 4.30 0.25
C THR A 112 5.27 2.99 0.49
N VAL A 113 4.00 2.95 0.09
CA VAL A 113 3.15 1.77 0.17
C VAL A 113 2.61 1.44 -1.22
N ALA A 114 2.74 0.19 -1.64
CA ALA A 114 2.09 -0.33 -2.84
C ALA A 114 1.17 -1.49 -2.47
N LEU A 115 -0.09 -1.39 -2.87
CA LEU A 115 -1.07 -2.45 -2.75
C LEU A 115 -1.41 -2.94 -4.15
N TYR A 116 -1.51 -4.25 -4.32
CA TYR A 116 -1.83 -4.84 -5.61
C TYR A 116 -2.88 -5.94 -5.42
N PHE A 117 -3.90 -5.93 -6.28
CA PHE A 117 -4.94 -6.95 -6.32
C PHE A 117 -5.13 -7.48 -7.75
N SER A 118 -5.12 -8.80 -7.91
CA SER A 118 -5.54 -9.50 -9.13
C SER A 118 -6.63 -10.51 -8.81
N GLY A 119 -7.79 -10.38 -9.46
CA GLY A 119 -8.94 -11.22 -9.19
C GLY A 119 -10.23 -10.66 -9.78
N HIS A 120 -11.36 -11.07 -9.21
CA HIS A 120 -12.67 -10.57 -9.58
C HIS A 120 -13.03 -9.27 -8.83
N GLY A 121 -13.59 -8.32 -9.57
CA GLY A 121 -14.36 -7.20 -9.04
C GLY A 121 -15.86 -7.47 -9.19
N THR A 122 -16.67 -6.83 -8.34
CA THR A 122 -18.14 -6.83 -8.43
C THR A 122 -18.69 -5.56 -7.80
N TYR A 123 -20.01 -5.38 -7.81
CA TYR A 123 -20.69 -4.33 -7.07
C TYR A 123 -21.94 -4.88 -6.35
N SER A 124 -22.46 -4.11 -5.40
CA SER A 124 -23.78 -4.32 -4.79
C SER A 124 -24.57 -3.02 -4.79
N ARG A 125 -25.90 -3.11 -4.83
CA ARG A 125 -26.76 -1.93 -4.63
C ARG A 125 -26.62 -1.42 -3.20
N ASP A 126 -26.39 -0.12 -3.06
CA ASP A 126 -26.32 0.57 -1.77
C ASP A 126 -26.95 1.95 -1.92
N SER A 127 -28.14 2.15 -1.34
CA SER A 127 -28.84 3.44 -1.38
C SER A 127 -28.13 4.56 -0.63
N SER A 128 -27.15 4.23 0.23
CA SER A 128 -26.31 5.21 0.91
C SER A 128 -25.12 5.68 0.07
N ALA A 129 -24.78 4.96 -1.01
CA ALA A 129 -23.73 5.37 -1.93
C ALA A 129 -24.23 6.49 -2.87
N PRO A 130 -23.38 7.49 -3.22
CA PRO A 130 -23.78 8.65 -4.04
C PRO A 130 -24.43 8.30 -5.39
N ASN A 131 -24.08 7.15 -5.95
CA ASN A 131 -24.57 6.62 -7.23
C ASN A 131 -25.44 5.36 -7.06
N GLY A 132 -25.82 5.00 -5.83
CA GLY A 132 -26.64 3.82 -5.55
C GLY A 132 -25.90 2.48 -5.60
N VAL A 133 -24.57 2.47 -5.78
CA VAL A 133 -23.76 1.25 -5.88
C VAL A 133 -22.50 1.31 -5.01
N GLN A 134 -22.14 0.17 -4.43
CA GLN A 134 -20.90 -0.04 -3.67
C GLN A 134 -20.03 -1.02 -4.46
N ASN A 135 -18.77 -0.68 -4.73
CA ASN A 135 -17.84 -1.60 -5.42
C ASN A 135 -17.21 -2.57 -4.41
N LEU A 136 -16.93 -3.79 -4.86
CA LEU A 136 -16.27 -4.81 -4.04
C LEU A 136 -15.17 -5.52 -4.83
N ILE A 137 -14.11 -5.91 -4.12
CA ILE A 137 -13.17 -6.93 -4.56
C ILE A 137 -13.58 -8.29 -3.98
N VAL A 138 -13.53 -9.32 -4.82
CA VAL A 138 -14.00 -10.66 -4.49
C VAL A 138 -12.90 -11.44 -3.76
N MET A 139 -13.19 -11.84 -2.53
CA MET A 139 -12.36 -12.73 -1.72
C MET A 139 -12.51 -14.19 -2.17
N PHE A 140 -11.58 -15.06 -1.78
CA PHE A 140 -11.60 -16.50 -2.10
C PHE A 140 -12.94 -17.14 -1.72
N ASP A 141 -13.45 -16.81 -0.54
CA ASP A 141 -14.82 -17.06 -0.11
C ASP A 141 -15.44 -15.77 0.44
N ARG A 142 -16.76 -15.76 0.64
CA ARG A 142 -17.46 -14.63 1.27
C ARG A 142 -17.05 -14.48 2.76
N PRO A 143 -17.08 -13.25 3.34
CA PRO A 143 -17.53 -11.99 2.71
C PRO A 143 -16.47 -11.36 1.78
N HIS A 144 -16.96 -10.56 0.83
CA HIS A 144 -16.13 -9.72 -0.05
C HIS A 144 -15.79 -8.39 0.63
N ILE A 145 -14.86 -7.63 0.07
CA ILE A 145 -14.40 -6.37 0.67
C ILE A 145 -14.89 -5.20 -0.17
N SER A 146 -15.59 -4.26 0.46
CA SER A 146 -16.09 -3.04 -0.19
C SER A 146 -15.03 -1.95 -0.31
N ASP A 147 -15.20 -1.05 -1.29
CA ASP A 147 -14.42 0.18 -1.42
C ASP A 147 -14.49 1.08 -0.17
N LYS A 148 -15.62 1.09 0.55
CA LYS A 148 -15.75 1.75 1.85
C LYS A 148 -14.85 1.14 2.92
N GLU A 149 -14.85 -0.18 3.08
CA GLU A 149 -13.94 -0.85 4.03
C GLU A 149 -12.48 -0.61 3.66
N MET A 150 -12.15 -0.69 2.37
CA MET A 150 -10.81 -0.36 1.87
C MET A 150 -10.43 1.07 2.26
N ASN A 151 -11.30 2.05 2.02
CA ASN A 151 -11.06 3.45 2.39
C ASN A 151 -10.86 3.62 3.91
N GLU A 152 -11.71 2.99 4.73
CA GLU A 152 -11.60 3.01 6.18
C GLU A 152 -10.24 2.47 6.68
N TRP A 153 -9.74 1.38 6.08
CA TRP A 153 -8.43 0.83 6.46
C TRP A 153 -7.27 1.68 5.97
N LEU A 154 -7.33 2.19 4.74
CA LEU A 154 -6.28 3.04 4.17
C LEU A 154 -6.15 4.39 4.85
N SER A 155 -7.26 4.95 5.36
CA SER A 155 -7.26 6.20 6.12
C SER A 155 -6.37 6.14 7.38
N GLN A 156 -6.11 4.93 7.88
CA GLN A 156 -5.29 4.68 9.07
C GLN A 156 -3.79 4.57 8.75
N ILE A 157 -3.41 4.59 7.47
CA ILE A 157 -2.02 4.47 7.03
C ILE A 157 -1.42 5.87 6.86
N ASN A 158 -0.43 6.19 7.69
CA ASN A 158 0.18 7.51 7.80
C ASN A 158 1.21 7.79 6.69
N THR A 159 0.81 7.66 5.43
CA THR A 159 1.59 8.14 4.27
C THR A 159 0.68 8.64 3.15
N ARG A 160 1.18 9.63 2.40
CA ARG A 160 0.59 10.08 1.12
C ARG A 160 1.17 9.34 -0.09
N LYS A 161 2.28 8.63 0.07
CA LYS A 161 2.92 7.85 -1.00
C LYS A 161 2.34 6.43 -1.06
N LEU A 162 1.01 6.34 -1.14
CA LEU A 162 0.30 5.07 -1.24
C LEU A 162 -0.33 4.96 -2.63
N VAL A 163 -0.06 3.85 -3.31
CA VAL A 163 -0.74 3.44 -4.53
C VAL A 163 -1.48 2.12 -4.31
N TRP A 164 -2.71 2.01 -4.79
CA TRP A 164 -3.40 0.73 -4.95
C TRP A 164 -3.63 0.45 -6.44
N ILE A 165 -3.12 -0.69 -6.89
CA ILE A 165 -3.22 -1.18 -8.26
C ILE A 165 -4.22 -2.33 -8.30
N PHE A 166 -5.25 -2.21 -9.13
CA PHE A 166 -6.30 -3.20 -9.33
C PHE A 166 -6.23 -3.78 -10.75
N ASP A 167 -5.93 -5.07 -10.85
CA ASP A 167 -6.11 -5.87 -12.07
C ASP A 167 -7.37 -6.72 -11.96
N CYS A 168 -8.53 -6.05 -12.03
CA CYS A 168 -9.86 -6.67 -11.96
C CYS A 168 -10.89 -5.87 -12.77
N CYS A 169 -11.91 -6.52 -13.33
CA CYS A 169 -13.06 -5.83 -13.92
C CYS A 169 -14.14 -5.60 -12.86
N TYR A 170 -14.65 -4.38 -12.75
CA TYR A 170 -15.83 -4.09 -11.91
C TYR A 170 -17.15 -4.21 -12.68
N ALA A 171 -17.12 -3.99 -13.99
CA ALA A 171 -18.22 -4.29 -14.91
C ALA A 171 -18.01 -5.71 -15.45
N GLY A 172 -19.03 -6.57 -15.39
CA GLY A 172 -19.01 -7.95 -15.88
C GLY A 172 -18.55 -8.08 -17.34
N GLY A 173 -17.24 -8.04 -17.55
CA GLY A 173 -16.64 -8.02 -18.87
C GLY A 173 -16.94 -9.31 -19.63
N ILE A 174 -17.40 -9.18 -20.86
CA ILE A 174 -17.57 -10.32 -21.75
C ILE A 174 -16.20 -10.62 -22.35
N ALA A 175 -15.63 -11.77 -22.02
CA ALA A 175 -14.45 -12.24 -22.74
C ALA A 175 -14.84 -12.65 -24.16
N GLY A 176 -14.14 -12.11 -25.16
CA GLY A 176 -14.17 -12.64 -26.51
C GLY A 176 -13.69 -14.09 -26.58
N LYS A 177 -14.05 -14.81 -27.65
CA LYS A 177 -13.73 -16.23 -27.87
C LYS A 177 -12.23 -16.51 -27.59
N GLY A 178 -11.94 -17.17 -26.47
CA GLY A 178 -10.60 -17.66 -26.10
C GLY A 178 -9.97 -17.03 -24.86
N GLY A 179 -10.57 -15.99 -24.24
CA GLY A 179 -10.10 -15.41 -22.97
C GLY A 179 -11.04 -15.70 -21.79
N ARG A 180 -10.55 -15.55 -20.56
CA ARG A 180 -11.37 -15.44 -19.34
C ARG A 180 -11.40 -13.98 -18.91
N ALA A 181 -12.60 -13.45 -18.68
CA ALA A 181 -12.78 -12.09 -18.19
C ALA A 181 -12.72 -12.08 -16.67
N ARG A 182 -12.15 -11.00 -16.11
CA ARG A 182 -12.07 -10.81 -14.66
C ARG A 182 -13.33 -10.21 -14.04
N GLY A 183 -14.44 -10.18 -14.77
CA GLY A 183 -15.76 -9.89 -14.21
C GLY A 183 -16.51 -11.17 -13.88
N ALA A 184 -17.05 -11.28 -12.67
CA ALA A 184 -18.02 -12.32 -12.36
C ALA A 184 -19.41 -11.81 -12.78
N GLY A 185 -19.86 -12.17 -13.99
CA GLY A 185 -21.26 -11.99 -14.37
C GLY A 185 -22.18 -12.78 -13.44
N ASP A 186 -23.32 -12.16 -13.09
CA ASP A 186 -24.46 -12.69 -12.30
C ASP A 186 -24.43 -12.53 -10.77
N ILE A 187 -24.64 -11.30 -10.31
CA ILE A 187 -25.59 -11.00 -9.21
C ILE A 187 -26.81 -10.34 -9.88
N PRO A 188 -28.07 -10.79 -9.65
CA PRO A 188 -29.23 -10.35 -10.42
C PRO A 188 -29.40 -8.83 -10.43
N ILE A 189 -29.50 -8.27 -11.63
CA ILE A 189 -29.86 -6.87 -11.89
C ILE A 189 -31.11 -6.90 -12.77
N ASP A 190 -32.19 -6.26 -12.31
CA ASP A 190 -33.34 -5.95 -13.18
C ASP A 190 -32.89 -5.10 -14.38
N GLU A 191 -33.47 -5.42 -15.54
CA GLU A 191 -33.02 -5.12 -16.91
C GLU A 191 -32.91 -3.65 -17.36
N ASP A 192 -33.03 -2.62 -16.49
CA ASP A 192 -33.29 -1.25 -16.97
C ASP A 192 -32.24 -0.16 -16.66
N GLN A 193 -30.98 -0.50 -16.33
CA GLN A 193 -29.91 0.51 -16.24
C GLN A 193 -28.55 -0.08 -16.67
N PRO A 194 -27.89 0.40 -17.75
CA PRO A 194 -26.59 -0.11 -18.15
C PRO A 194 -25.56 0.15 -17.04
N GLY A 195 -24.94 -0.93 -16.56
CA GLY A 195 -23.97 -0.92 -15.48
C GLY A 195 -22.85 0.08 -15.72
N LYS A 196 -22.82 1.11 -14.89
CA LYS A 196 -21.80 2.15 -14.91
C LYS A 196 -21.15 2.19 -13.53
N VAL A 197 -19.99 1.53 -13.41
CA VAL A 197 -19.06 1.80 -12.31
C VAL A 197 -18.40 3.13 -12.63
N LEU A 198 -18.95 4.21 -12.11
CA LEU A 198 -18.34 5.53 -12.22
C LEU A 198 -17.59 5.79 -10.92
N GLU A 199 -16.30 5.44 -10.87
CA GLU A 199 -15.41 6.12 -9.94
C GLU A 199 -15.32 7.57 -10.43
N ASN A 200 -15.94 8.49 -9.68
CA ASN A 200 -15.91 9.89 -10.05
C ASN A 200 -14.53 10.45 -9.67
N ALA A 201 -13.66 10.67 -10.65
CA ALA A 201 -12.32 11.24 -10.44
C ALA A 201 -12.32 12.61 -9.74
N ASN A 202 -13.47 13.30 -9.66
CA ASN A 202 -13.63 14.55 -8.91
C ASN A 202 -14.08 14.34 -7.45
N ASP A 203 -14.49 13.12 -7.09
CA ASP A 203 -14.85 12.77 -5.72
C ASP A 203 -13.59 12.43 -4.91
N ARG A 204 -12.87 13.48 -4.50
CA ARG A 204 -11.68 13.42 -3.63
C ARG A 204 -11.94 12.79 -2.24
N THR A 205 -13.17 12.35 -1.99
CA THR A 205 -13.63 11.88 -0.68
C THR A 205 -13.30 10.40 -0.46
N TYR A 206 -13.22 9.60 -1.53
CA TYR A 206 -12.79 8.20 -1.46
C TYR A 206 -11.27 8.09 -1.64
N PHE A 207 -10.61 7.39 -0.72
CA PHE A 207 -9.16 7.16 -0.65
C PHE A 207 -8.26 8.39 -0.35
N GLY A 208 -8.81 9.61 -0.32
CA GLY A 208 -8.09 10.83 0.08
C GLY A 208 -6.96 11.20 -0.89
N ASP A 209 -5.79 11.62 -0.37
CA ASP A 209 -4.61 11.99 -1.18
C ASP A 209 -3.82 10.78 -1.73
N LYS A 210 -4.48 9.63 -1.96
CA LYS A 210 -3.82 8.37 -2.39
C LYS A 210 -4.10 8.10 -3.87
N ALA A 211 -3.16 7.43 -4.55
CA ALA A 211 -3.31 7.09 -5.95
C ALA A 211 -4.00 5.73 -6.12
N ILE A 212 -4.97 5.65 -7.02
CA ILE A 212 -5.63 4.42 -7.45
C ILE A 212 -5.32 4.22 -8.93
N VAL A 213 -4.93 3.00 -9.32
CA VAL A 213 -4.68 2.59 -10.70
C VAL A 213 -5.52 1.35 -10.98
N ALA A 214 -6.37 1.39 -11.99
CA ALA A 214 -7.22 0.27 -12.38
C ALA A 214 -6.94 -0.16 -13.83
N SER A 215 -7.00 -1.47 -14.07
CA SER A 215 -6.71 -2.11 -15.36
C SER A 215 -7.74 -1.89 -16.47
N SER A 216 -8.88 -1.27 -16.16
CA SER A 216 -10.00 -1.15 -17.09
C SER A 216 -10.89 0.02 -16.69
N ASP A 217 -11.31 0.82 -17.68
CA ASP A 217 -12.43 1.75 -17.53
C ASP A 217 -13.76 0.99 -17.37
N ALA A 218 -14.83 1.69 -16.98
CA ALA A 218 -16.18 1.12 -16.78
C ALA A 218 -16.73 0.28 -17.96
N ASN A 219 -16.15 0.44 -19.16
CA ASN A 219 -16.54 -0.22 -20.41
C ASN A 219 -15.48 -1.17 -20.98
N GLU A 220 -14.39 -1.42 -20.26
CA GLU A 220 -13.29 -2.28 -20.71
C GLU A 220 -13.18 -3.54 -19.85
N THR A 221 -12.67 -4.62 -20.45
CA THR A 221 -12.52 -5.92 -19.78
C THR A 221 -11.04 -6.21 -19.58
N SER A 222 -10.62 -6.42 -18.33
CA SER A 222 -9.36 -7.07 -18.00
C SER A 222 -9.42 -8.55 -18.41
N ILE A 223 -8.44 -8.94 -19.24
CA ILE A 223 -8.37 -10.23 -19.92
C ILE A 223 -7.09 -10.96 -19.53
N GLU A 224 -7.25 -12.26 -19.25
CA GLU A 224 -6.15 -13.21 -19.12
C GLU A 224 -5.73 -13.74 -20.50
N ILE A 225 -4.44 -13.61 -20.85
CA ILE A 225 -3.88 -14.14 -22.11
C ILE A 225 -2.88 -15.26 -21.80
N GLY A 226 -3.24 -16.49 -22.16
CA GLY A 226 -2.32 -17.65 -22.09
C GLY A 226 -1.21 -17.61 -23.15
N GLY A 227 -0.33 -18.61 -23.16
CA GLY A 227 0.75 -18.71 -24.16
C GLY A 227 2.00 -17.90 -23.78
N SER A 228 2.49 -17.02 -24.66
CA SER A 228 3.74 -16.29 -24.45
C SER A 228 3.64 -15.15 -23.43
N ILE A 229 2.44 -14.61 -23.19
CA ILE A 229 2.18 -13.58 -22.17
C ILE A 229 1.94 -14.26 -20.82
N ASN A 230 1.02 -15.22 -20.76
CA ASN A 230 0.74 -16.06 -19.58
C ASN A 230 0.44 -15.27 -18.29
N HIS A 231 -0.12 -14.07 -18.45
CA HIS A 231 -0.43 -13.09 -17.41
C HIS A 231 -1.71 -12.32 -17.78
N GLY A 232 -2.26 -11.58 -16.81
CA GLY A 232 -3.17 -10.47 -17.09
C GLY A 232 -2.50 -9.41 -17.95
N LEU A 233 -3.18 -8.91 -18.99
CA LEU A 233 -2.55 -8.00 -19.94
C LEU A 233 -2.03 -6.71 -19.28
N PHE A 234 -2.85 -6.11 -18.41
CA PHE A 234 -2.47 -4.93 -17.64
C PHE A 234 -1.29 -5.23 -16.73
N THR A 235 -1.34 -6.32 -15.95
CA THR A 235 -0.23 -6.71 -15.07
C THR A 235 1.07 -6.90 -15.83
N TYR A 236 1.02 -7.58 -16.98
CA TYR A 236 2.20 -7.85 -17.79
C TYR A 236 2.91 -6.57 -18.25
N TYR A 237 2.15 -5.58 -18.75
CA TYR A 237 2.76 -4.33 -19.21
C TYR A 237 3.06 -3.35 -18.07
N PHE A 238 2.21 -3.23 -17.05
CA PHE A 238 2.48 -2.39 -15.88
C PHE A 238 3.76 -2.84 -15.16
N ALA A 239 3.95 -4.15 -15.00
CA ALA A 239 5.16 -4.74 -14.43
C ALA A 239 6.41 -4.42 -15.27
N GLN A 240 6.30 -4.37 -16.60
CA GLN A 240 7.39 -3.87 -17.45
C GLN A 240 7.61 -2.36 -17.29
N GLY A 241 6.54 -1.59 -17.13
CA GLY A 241 6.61 -0.15 -16.85
C GLY A 241 7.45 0.15 -15.61
N LEU A 242 7.34 -0.67 -14.56
CA LEU A 242 8.17 -0.54 -13.35
C LEU A 242 9.69 -0.71 -13.58
N THR A 243 10.11 -1.25 -14.72
CA THR A 243 11.53 -1.47 -15.07
C THR A 243 12.01 -0.64 -16.25
N LYS A 244 11.13 -0.38 -17.22
CA LYS A 244 11.46 0.21 -18.52
C LYS A 244 10.76 1.54 -18.78
N GLY A 245 9.79 1.89 -17.94
CA GLY A 245 8.95 3.08 -18.11
C GLY A 245 9.61 4.36 -17.60
N ASP A 246 10.93 4.51 -17.64
CA ASP A 246 11.58 5.79 -17.35
C ASP A 246 11.46 6.70 -18.58
N LEU A 247 10.24 7.23 -18.80
CA LEU A 247 9.85 7.91 -20.03
C LEU A 247 10.54 9.26 -20.18
N ASN A 248 10.91 9.91 -19.07
CA ASN A 248 11.64 11.17 -19.05
C ASN A 248 13.17 10.99 -18.87
N SER A 249 13.64 9.76 -18.66
CA SER A 249 15.06 9.39 -18.46
C SER A 249 15.72 10.07 -17.26
N ASP A 250 14.96 10.30 -16.18
CA ASP A 250 15.46 10.93 -14.95
C ASP A 250 16.03 9.91 -13.93
N GLY A 251 15.95 8.62 -14.24
CA GLY A 251 16.41 7.52 -13.39
C GLY A 251 15.42 7.10 -12.31
N THR A 252 14.21 7.67 -12.28
CA THR A 252 13.13 7.33 -11.35
C THR A 252 11.85 7.02 -12.11
N ILE A 253 11.30 5.83 -11.91
CA ILE A 253 10.01 5.46 -12.51
C ILE A 253 8.88 5.82 -11.55
N THR A 254 8.00 6.70 -11.97
CA THR A 254 6.76 7.04 -11.26
C THR A 254 5.64 6.05 -11.59
N VAL A 255 4.62 5.99 -10.73
CA VAL A 255 3.39 5.22 -11.02
C VAL A 255 2.73 5.70 -12.32
N TYR A 256 2.79 7.00 -12.59
CA TYR A 256 2.25 7.60 -13.81
C TYR A 256 2.98 7.09 -15.06
N GLU A 257 4.31 7.02 -15.03
CA GLU A 257 5.05 6.52 -16.19
C GLU A 257 4.92 4.99 -16.35
N ALA A 258 4.88 4.24 -15.24
CA ALA A 258 4.60 2.81 -15.28
C ALA A 258 3.21 2.51 -15.88
N PHE A 259 2.22 3.36 -15.57
CA PHE A 259 0.89 3.29 -16.17
C PHE A 259 0.88 3.73 -17.64
N HIS A 260 1.58 4.81 -18.00
CA HIS A 260 1.66 5.24 -19.40
C HIS A 260 2.38 4.25 -20.32
N TRP A 261 3.25 3.42 -19.74
CA TRP A 261 3.87 2.30 -20.44
C TRP A 261 2.90 1.13 -20.67
N SER A 262 1.94 0.93 -19.77
CA SER A 262 1.05 -0.24 -19.75
C SER A 262 -0.09 -0.18 -20.75
#